data_AF-A0A0B6Z4N1-F1
#
_entry.id   AF-A0A0B6Z4N1-F1
#
_cell.length_a   1.000
_cell.length_b   1.000
_cell.length_c   1.000
_cell.angle_alpha   90.00
_cell.angle_beta   90.00
_cell.angle_gamma   90.00
#
_symmetry.space_group_name_H-M   'P 1'
#
loop_
_entity.id
_entity.type
_entity.pdbx_description
1 polymer ?
#
loop_
_entity_poly.entity_id
_entity_poly.type
_entity_poly.pdbx_seq_one_letter_code
_entity_poly.pdbx_strand_id
1 'polypeptide(L)'
;GKTSPIQLLVMGLIEILLAQLNKYIGEHLLQVRDIGESMFIHLFGAYFGLSVARILYTKAIEESDDEESVYHSDVFAMIGTIFLWIYWPSFNGGFADDQQQRDRAYLNTFSHYVLVRP
;
A
#
# COMPACT_ATOMS: atom_id res chain seq x y z
N GLY A 1 5.37 -6.25 -14.36
CA GLY A 1 4.22 -6.98 -14.94
C GLY A 1 4.62 -8.38 -15.36
N LYS A 2 4.62 -9.33 -14.42
CA LYS A 2 5.18 -10.68 -14.63
C LYS A 2 4.17 -11.80 -14.32
N THR A 3 2.90 -11.43 -14.19
CA THR A 3 1.77 -12.31 -13.90
C THR A 3 0.65 -12.06 -14.91
N SER A 4 -0.16 -13.08 -15.18
CA SER A 4 -1.36 -12.94 -16.00
C SER A 4 -2.50 -12.30 -15.19
N PRO A 5 -3.52 -11.72 -15.86
CA PRO A 5 -4.69 -11.17 -15.15
C PRO A 5 -5.39 -12.18 -14.25
N ILE A 6 -5.45 -13.47 -14.65
CA ILE A 6 -6.05 -14.53 -13.84
C ILE A 6 -5.20 -14.80 -12.58
N GLN A 7 -3.87 -14.80 -12.71
CA GLN A 7 -2.98 -14.94 -11.56
C GLN A 7 -3.16 -13.77 -10.58
N LEU A 8 -3.33 -12.54 -11.08
CA LEU A 8 -3.64 -11.37 -10.24
C LEU A 8 -4.98 -11.51 -9.50
N LEU A 9 -6.03 -12.00 -10.16
CA LEU A 9 -7.32 -12.25 -9.53
C LEU A 9 -7.22 -13.30 -8.41
N VAL A 10 -6.55 -14.42 -8.67
CA VAL A 10 -6.34 -15.47 -7.67
C VAL A 10 -5.50 -14.95 -6.50
N MET A 11 -4.42 -14.22 -6.80
CA MET A 11 -3.57 -13.59 -5.79
C MET A 11 -4.37 -12.62 -4.91
N GLY A 12 -5.18 -11.74 -5.50
CA GLY A 12 -6.00 -10.78 -4.76
C GLY A 12 -7.04 -11.44 -3.86
N LEU A 13 -7.67 -12.53 -4.29
CA LEU A 13 -8.60 -13.30 -3.44
C LEU A 13 -7.89 -13.88 -2.22
N ILE A 14 -6.68 -14.43 -2.40
CA ILE A 14 -5.87 -14.98 -1.30
C ILE A 14 -5.40 -13.85 -0.37
N GLU A 15 -4.89 -12.76 -0.94
CA GLU A 15 -4.39 -11.60 -0.20
C GLU A 15 -5.47 -11.00 0.70
N ILE A 16 -6.69 -10.79 0.19
CA ILE A 16 -7.81 -10.25 0.97
C ILE A 16 -8.12 -11.15 2.17
N LEU A 17 -8.21 -12.47 1.99
CA LEU A 17 -8.51 -13.39 3.09
C LEU A 17 -7.44 -13.33 4.19
N LEU A 18 -6.16 -13.32 3.79
CA LEU A 18 -5.04 -13.27 4.73
C LEU A 18 -4.94 -11.90 5.42
N ALA A 19 -5.16 -10.81 4.69
CA ALA A 19 -5.16 -9.45 5.22
C ALA A 19 -6.24 -9.28 6.29
N GLN A 20 -7.46 -9.72 6.01
CA GLN A 20 -8.57 -9.63 6.96
C GLN A 20 -8.33 -10.47 8.22
N LEU A 21 -7.77 -11.68 8.06
CA LEU A 21 -7.41 -12.50 9.22
C LEU A 21 -6.32 -11.85 10.07
N ASN A 22 -5.27 -11.32 9.43
CA ASN A 22 -4.17 -10.65 10.11
C ASN A 22 -4.66 -9.41 10.87
N LYS A 23 -5.48 -8.58 10.22
CA LYS A 23 -6.09 -7.39 10.84
C LYS A 23 -7.01 -7.76 12.00
N TYR A 24 -7.85 -8.80 11.86
CA TYR A 24 -8.70 -9.28 12.95
C TYR A 24 -7.87 -9.71 14.17
N ILE A 25 -6.82 -10.51 13.97
CA ILE A 25 -5.94 -10.94 15.06
C ILE A 25 -5.29 -9.71 15.72
N GLY A 26 -4.73 -8.80 14.94
CA GLY A 26 -4.05 -7.62 15.44
C GLY A 26 -4.95 -6.66 16.21
N GLU A 27 -6.08 -6.26 15.62
CA GLU A 27 -6.97 -5.27 16.23
C GLU A 27 -7.85 -5.86 17.32
N HIS A 28 -8.47 -7.03 17.09
CA HIS A 28 -9.48 -7.56 18.00
C HIS A 28 -8.89 -8.45 19.09
N LEU A 29 -7.85 -9.23 18.80
CA LEU A 29 -7.26 -10.13 19.79
C LEU A 29 -6.08 -9.48 20.52
N LEU A 30 -5.23 -8.75 19.78
CA LEU A 30 -4.04 -8.11 20.33
C LEU A 30 -4.21 -6.62 20.67
N GLN A 31 -5.35 -6.02 20.31
CA GLN A 31 -5.68 -4.63 20.64
C GLN A 31 -4.66 -3.62 20.08
N VAL A 32 -4.06 -3.91 18.93
CA VAL A 32 -3.12 -3.02 18.21
C VAL A 32 -3.89 -1.85 17.59
N ARG A 33 -3.33 -0.63 17.70
CA ARG A 33 -3.84 0.55 17.01
C ARG A 33 -2.94 0.94 15.85
N ASP A 34 -3.49 0.93 14.64
CA ASP A 34 -2.81 1.26 13.39
C ASP A 34 -3.76 2.03 12.45
N ILE A 35 -4.16 3.24 12.84
CA ILE A 35 -5.20 4.02 12.14
C ILE A 35 -4.81 4.33 10.69
N GLY A 36 -3.53 4.59 10.43
CA GLY A 36 -3.01 4.82 9.07
C GLY A 36 -2.67 3.54 8.31
N GLU A 37 -3.04 2.38 8.85
CA GLU A 37 -2.88 1.04 8.24
C GLU A 37 -1.45 0.75 7.76
N SER A 38 -0.45 1.30 8.46
CA SER A 38 0.97 1.15 8.12
C SER A 38 1.43 -0.30 8.29
N MET A 39 0.91 -1.01 9.28
CA MET A 39 1.20 -2.43 9.51
C MET A 39 0.24 -3.33 8.73
N PHE A 40 -1.07 -3.12 8.85
CA PHE A 40 -2.06 -4.08 8.33
C PHE A 40 -2.28 -4.01 6.82
N ILE A 41 -2.00 -2.86 6.18
CA ILE A 41 -2.05 -2.73 4.72
C ILE A 41 -0.64 -2.65 4.14
N HIS A 42 0.14 -1.62 4.50
CA HIS A 42 1.39 -1.34 3.79
C HIS A 42 2.47 -2.39 4.05
N LEU A 43 2.76 -2.67 5.32
CA LEU A 43 3.76 -3.68 5.69
C LEU A 43 3.32 -5.08 5.23
N PHE A 44 2.07 -5.45 5.54
CA PHE A 44 1.51 -6.74 5.12
C PHE A 44 1.57 -6.92 3.61
N GLY A 45 1.01 -6.00 2.83
CA GLY A 45 0.96 -6.08 1.37
C GLY A 45 2.35 -6.09 0.74
N ALA A 46 3.29 -5.30 1.27
CA ALA A 46 4.68 -5.31 0.80
C ALA A 46 5.35 -6.68 0.99
N TYR A 47 5.26 -7.27 2.19
CA TYR A 47 5.87 -8.57 2.45
C TYR A 47 5.14 -9.74 1.78
N PHE A 48 3.81 -9.65 1.65
CA PHE A 48 3.03 -10.60 0.87
C PHE A 48 3.47 -10.56 -0.60
N GLY A 49 3.52 -9.38 -1.21
CA GLY A 49 3.96 -9.17 -2.59
C GLY A 49 5.39 -9.63 -2.82
N LEU A 50 6.33 -9.33 -1.90
CA LEU A 50 7.72 -9.84 -1.98
C LEU A 50 7.78 -11.36 -1.89
N SER A 51 6.98 -11.97 -1.03
CA SER A 51 6.91 -13.44 -0.90
C SER A 51 6.39 -14.07 -2.20
N VAL A 52 5.33 -13.51 -2.78
CA VAL A 52 4.79 -13.95 -4.08
C VAL A 52 5.83 -13.76 -5.19
N ALA A 53 6.48 -12.59 -5.27
CA ALA A 53 7.52 -12.32 -6.25
C ALA A 53 8.68 -13.33 -6.13
N ARG A 54 9.08 -13.69 -4.91
CA ARG A 54 10.13 -14.68 -4.65
C ARG A 54 9.73 -16.10 -5.06
N ILE A 55 8.45 -16.46 -4.90
CA ILE A 55 7.91 -17.77 -5.32
C ILE A 55 7.80 -17.85 -6.84
N LEU A 56 7.38 -16.77 -7.49
CA LEU A 56 7.20 -16.70 -8.95
C LEU A 56 8.50 -16.42 -9.72
N TYR A 57 9.61 -16.18 -9.01
CA TYR A 57 10.89 -15.88 -9.61
C TYR A 57 11.34 -16.97 -10.61
N THR A 58 11.79 -16.51 -11.77
CA THR A 58 12.55 -17.32 -12.73
C THR A 58 13.69 -16.48 -13.30
N LYS A 59 14.77 -17.13 -13.72
CA LYS A 59 15.90 -16.43 -14.34
C LYS A 59 15.49 -15.61 -15.58
N ALA A 60 14.54 -16.12 -16.36
CA ALA A 60 13.99 -15.40 -17.52
C ALA A 60 13.22 -14.12 -17.15
N ILE A 61 12.57 -14.08 -15.97
CA ILE A 61 11.90 -12.88 -15.47
C ILE A 61 12.92 -11.82 -15.03
N GLU A 62 14.03 -12.25 -14.45
CA GLU A 62 15.12 -11.36 -14.01
C GLU A 62 15.86 -10.74 -15.19
N GLU A 63 16.08 -11.51 -16.27
CA GLU A 63 16.75 -11.06 -17.49
C GLU A 63 15.84 -10.29 -18.46
N SER A 64 14.60 -9.99 -18.08
CA SER A 64 13.64 -9.24 -18.92
C SER A 64 13.87 -7.74 -18.80
N ASP A 65 13.95 -7.06 -19.94
CA ASP A 65 14.10 -5.59 -20.04
C ASP A 65 12.76 -4.82 -19.94
N ASP A 66 11.65 -5.50 -19.60
CA ASP A 66 10.30 -4.90 -19.63
C ASP A 66 9.99 -3.92 -18.46
N GLU A 67 10.97 -3.63 -17.59
CA GLU A 67 10.78 -2.77 -16.40
C GLU A 67 11.33 -1.34 -16.61
N GLU A 68 11.46 -0.89 -17.87
CA GLU A 68 11.84 0.49 -18.22
C GLU A 68 10.64 1.45 -18.32
N SER A 69 10.91 2.74 -18.15
CA SER A 69 9.93 3.81 -18.36
C SER A 69 10.28 4.71 -19.54
N VAL A 70 9.27 5.39 -20.07
CA VAL A 70 9.41 6.44 -21.09
C VAL A 70 8.71 7.71 -20.60
N TYR A 71 9.02 8.86 -21.22
CA TYR A 71 8.50 10.17 -20.79
C TYR A 71 6.98 10.18 -20.52
N HIS A 72 6.18 9.59 -21.40
CA HIS A 72 4.73 9.57 -21.22
C HIS A 72 4.25 8.62 -20.10
N SER A 73 4.94 7.49 -19.87
CA SER A 73 4.61 6.60 -18.75
C SER A 73 4.95 7.25 -17.42
N ASP A 74 6.05 8.01 -17.35
CA ASP A 74 6.44 8.75 -16.15
C ASP A 74 5.45 9.88 -15.85
N VAL A 75 5.03 10.65 -16.86
CA VAL A 75 3.99 11.67 -16.69
C VAL A 75 2.69 11.04 -16.19
N PHE A 76 2.27 9.89 -16.73
CA PHE A 76 1.09 9.18 -16.27
C PHE A 76 1.23 8.66 -14.83
N ALA A 77 2.39 8.11 -14.48
CA ALA A 77 2.70 7.68 -13.11
C ALA A 77 2.65 8.86 -12.13
N MET A 78 3.17 10.03 -12.51
CA MET A 78 3.13 11.24 -11.69
C MET A 78 1.73 11.77 -11.44
N ILE A 79 0.80 11.61 -12.40
CA ILE A 79 -0.62 11.90 -12.15
C ILE A 79 -1.12 11.01 -11.00
N GLY A 80 -0.90 9.69 -11.08
CA GLY A 80 -1.25 8.76 -10.01
C GLY A 80 -0.63 9.14 -8.65
N THR A 81 0.65 9.50 -8.64
CA THR A 81 1.36 9.97 -7.44
C THR A 81 0.70 11.19 -6.82
N ILE A 82 0.29 12.18 -7.61
CA ILE A 82 -0.40 13.38 -7.10
C ILE A 82 -1.76 13.02 -6.50
N PHE A 83 -2.54 12.15 -7.16
CA PHE A 83 -3.82 11.67 -6.63
C PHE A 83 -3.66 10.95 -5.29
N LEU A 84 -2.68 10.05 -5.20
CA LEU A 84 -2.32 9.38 -3.96
C LEU A 84 -1.94 10.40 -2.88
N TRP A 85 -1.05 11.34 -3.19
CA TRP A 85 -0.55 12.34 -2.24
C TRP A 85 -1.66 13.24 -1.69
N ILE A 86 -2.55 13.75 -2.55
CA ILE A 86 -3.65 14.63 -2.15
C ILE A 86 -4.66 13.90 -1.26
N TYR A 87 -4.94 12.63 -1.53
CA TYR A 87 -5.93 11.85 -0.77
C TYR A 87 -5.35 11.06 0.41
N TRP A 88 -4.02 11.01 0.56
CA TRP A 88 -3.37 10.30 1.66
C TRP A 88 -3.80 10.77 3.07
N PRO A 89 -4.00 12.08 3.34
CA PRO A 89 -4.57 12.53 4.61
C PRO A 89 -5.94 11.88 4.90
N SER A 90 -6.81 11.79 3.90
CA SER A 90 -8.11 11.12 4.03
C SER A 90 -7.96 9.63 4.32
N PHE A 91 -7.00 8.96 3.69
CA PHE A 91 -6.70 7.55 3.97
C PHE A 91 -6.29 7.35 5.44
N ASN A 92 -5.34 8.14 5.92
CA ASN A 92 -4.82 8.02 7.29
C ASN A 92 -5.83 8.44 8.38
N GLY A 93 -6.83 9.27 8.06
CA GLY A 93 -7.84 9.73 9.01
C GLY A 93 -9.21 9.07 8.85
N GLY A 94 -9.42 8.26 7.82
CA GLY A 94 -10.74 7.73 7.43
C GLY A 94 -11.36 6.82 8.48
N PHE A 95 -10.53 6.07 9.22
CA PHE A 95 -10.94 5.13 10.26
C PHE A 95 -10.74 5.66 11.69
N ALA A 96 -10.51 6.97 11.87
CA ALA A 96 -10.34 7.55 13.19
C ALA A 96 -11.66 7.56 13.98
N ASP A 97 -11.59 7.23 15.28
CA ASP A 97 -12.75 7.06 16.18
C ASP A 97 -13.56 8.35 16.38
N ASP A 98 -12.89 9.52 16.35
CA ASP A 98 -13.48 10.82 16.63
C ASP A 98 -12.94 11.93 15.72
N GLN A 99 -13.66 13.06 15.67
CA GLN A 99 -13.31 14.20 14.82
C GLN A 99 -11.93 14.77 15.16
N GLN A 100 -11.56 14.80 16.44
CA GLN A 100 -10.29 15.38 16.87
C GLN A 100 -9.11 14.51 16.42
N GLN A 101 -9.23 13.18 16.50
CA GLN A 101 -8.26 12.25 15.95
C GLN A 101 -8.13 12.38 14.44
N ARG A 102 -9.25 12.51 13.73
CA ARG A 102 -9.27 12.69 12.28
C ARG A 102 -8.58 13.99 11.85
N ASP A 103 -8.90 15.11 12.51
CA ASP A 103 -8.26 16.40 12.23
C ASP A 103 -6.75 16.35 12.47
N ARG A 104 -6.32 15.70 13.56
CA ARG A 104 -4.89 15.45 13.83
C ARG A 104 -4.26 14.57 12.75
N ALA A 105 -4.92 13.50 12.32
CA ALA A 105 -4.41 12.62 11.27
C ALA A 105 -4.22 13.39 9.96
N TYR A 106 -5.17 14.25 9.60
CA TYR A 106 -5.07 15.10 8.40
C TYR A 106 -3.88 16.07 8.48
N LEU A 107 -3.79 16.81 9.59
CA LEU A 107 -2.74 17.80 9.80
C LEU A 107 -1.35 17.16 9.90
N ASN A 108 -1.23 16.05 10.62
CA ASN A 108 0.05 15.34 10.79
C ASN A 108 0.52 14.74 9.46
N THR A 109 -0.39 14.13 8.69
CA THR A 109 -0.07 13.55 7.38
C THR A 109 0.42 14.64 6.42
N PHE A 110 -0.30 15.77 6.33
CA PHE A 110 0.12 16.89 5.48
C PHE A 110 1.45 17.50 5.95
N SER A 111 1.59 17.74 7.26
CA SER A 111 2.81 18.30 7.84
C SER A 111 4.02 17.41 7.61
N HIS A 112 3.86 16.09 7.71
CA HIS A 112 4.94 15.15 7.42
C HIS A 112 5.43 15.25 5.97
N TYR A 113 4.54 15.46 5.00
CA TYR A 113 4.95 15.61 3.59
C TYR A 113 5.58 16.96 3.25
N VAL A 114 5.17 18.05 3.92
CA VAL A 114 5.51 19.42 3.49
C VAL A 114 6.56 20.08 4.39
N LEU A 115 6.59 19.74 5.67
CA LEU A 115 7.38 20.46 6.68
C LEU A 115 8.64 19.70 7.14
N VAL A 116 8.84 18.46 6.69
CA VAL A 116 10.11 17.76 6.86
C VAL A 116 11.12 18.38 5.91
N ARG A 117 11.79 19.44 6.37
CA ARG A 117 12.98 19.95 5.71
C ARG A 117 14.16 18.99 5.99
N PRO A 118 15.04 18.76 5.01
CA PRO A 118 16.27 17.99 5.20
C PRO A 118 17.19 18.63 6.25
#